data_AF-A0A7J4NRX8-F1
#
_entry.id   AF-A0A7J4NRX8-F1
#
_cell.length_a   1.000
_cell.length_b   1.000
_cell.length_c   1.000
_cell.angle_alpha   90.00
_cell.angle_beta   90.00
_cell.angle_gamma   90.00
#
_symmetry.space_group_name_H-M   'P 1'
#
loop_
_entity.id
_entity.type
_entity.pdbx_description
1 polymer ?
#
loop_
_entity_poly.entity_id
_entity_poly.type
_entity_poly.pdbx_seq_one_letter_code
_entity_poly.pdbx_strand_id
1 'polypeptide(L)'
;MNSLIPLIENDEIRMENLSPRNLNIWLISGALMAGLGIISEATSTSSTLGIILIISSFIPTAISVTHWLENRKTAAALSIVATDSGHPWHPSDEDGDSHTYIRDVKGEWIQLPPRSRIQIVSDPILKGWTVRDDDEDEKLHARLGPISEDIVELLEEVVNQALILTRTLTEDEDPTLRDARQRENDAEGILERTWMDTTPGQVEIQFGQMGRAKEILGRSDRQFDSASDSEE
;
A
#
# COMPACT_ATOMS: atom_id res chain seq x y z
N MET A 1 15.00 -6.15 26.20
CA MET A 1 15.21 -7.22 25.21
C MET A 1 14.16 -6.96 24.17
N ASN A 2 14.55 -6.37 23.06
CA ASN A 2 13.69 -5.99 21.95
C ASN A 2 12.91 -7.24 21.47
N SER A 3 11.57 -7.19 21.57
CA SER A 3 10.72 -8.30 21.19
C SER A 3 10.49 -8.24 19.69
N LEU A 4 11.11 -9.16 18.96
CA LEU A 4 10.84 -9.32 17.53
C LEU A 4 9.50 -10.04 17.35
N ILE A 5 8.57 -9.41 16.62
CA ILE A 5 7.25 -9.98 16.33
C ILE A 5 7.08 -10.11 14.80
N PRO A 6 6.83 -11.33 14.29
CA PRO A 6 6.40 -11.55 12.91
C PRO A 6 5.08 -10.82 12.63
N LEU A 7 4.91 -10.22 11.45
CA LEU A 7 3.70 -9.45 11.14
C LEU A 7 2.43 -10.30 11.19
N ILE A 8 2.53 -11.61 10.95
CA ILE A 8 1.41 -12.55 11.09
C ILE A 8 0.94 -12.74 12.55
N GLU A 9 1.80 -12.45 13.52
CA GLU A 9 1.48 -12.52 14.95
C GLU A 9 0.89 -11.20 15.47
N ASN A 10 1.01 -10.10 14.73
CA ASN A 10 0.33 -8.85 15.04
C ASN A 10 -1.18 -9.00 14.78
N ASP A 11 -1.98 -8.84 15.84
CA ASP A 11 -3.44 -9.00 15.79
C ASP A 11 -4.14 -7.97 14.89
N GLU A 12 -3.69 -6.72 14.88
CA GLU A 12 -4.29 -5.64 14.08
C GLU A 12 -4.07 -5.92 12.59
N ILE A 13 -2.82 -6.15 12.19
CA ILE A 13 -2.45 -6.45 10.81
C ILE A 13 -3.14 -7.74 10.35
N ARG A 14 -3.17 -8.76 11.21
CA ARG A 14 -3.83 -10.03 10.90
C ARG A 14 -5.33 -9.86 10.71
N MET A 15 -6.00 -9.11 11.57
CA MET A 15 -7.46 -8.92 11.49
C MET A 15 -7.86 -8.06 10.30
N GLU A 16 -7.06 -7.05 9.96
CA GLU A 16 -7.27 -6.20 8.78
C GLU A 16 -7.11 -7.01 7.48
N ASN A 17 -6.00 -7.76 7.37
CA ASN A 17 -5.64 -8.41 6.11
C ASN A 17 -6.27 -9.80 5.91
N LEU A 18 -6.54 -10.56 6.98
CA LEU A 18 -7.06 -11.94 6.90
C LEU A 18 -8.54 -12.05 7.31
N SER A 19 -9.24 -10.92 7.45
CA SER A 19 -10.57 -10.77 8.06
C SER A 19 -11.48 -12.02 7.96
N PRO A 20 -11.55 -12.86 9.00
CA PRO A 20 -12.32 -14.11 8.96
C PRO A 20 -13.82 -13.85 8.84
N ARG A 21 -14.27 -12.64 9.22
CA ARG A 21 -15.68 -12.22 9.15
C ARG A 21 -16.23 -12.26 7.72
N ASN A 22 -15.47 -11.76 6.74
CA ASN A 22 -15.94 -11.67 5.36
C ASN A 22 -16.08 -13.08 4.76
N LEU A 23 -15.11 -13.95 5.04
CA LEU A 23 -15.10 -15.34 4.61
C LEU A 23 -16.31 -16.12 5.16
N ASN A 24 -16.64 -15.90 6.44
CA ASN A 24 -17.79 -16.51 7.09
C ASN A 24 -19.12 -16.03 6.49
N ILE A 25 -19.27 -14.74 6.15
CA ILE A 25 -20.51 -14.20 5.57
C ILE A 25 -20.84 -14.87 4.24
N TRP A 26 -19.84 -15.05 3.36
CA TRP A 26 -20.04 -15.70 2.07
C TRP A 26 -20.40 -17.19 2.21
N LEU A 27 -19.74 -17.92 3.11
CA LEU A 27 -20.08 -19.34 3.38
C LEU A 27 -21.48 -19.49 3.95
N ILE A 28 -21.86 -18.65 4.91
CA ILE A 28 -23.19 -18.69 5.52
C ILE A 28 -24.26 -18.38 4.46
N SER A 29 -24.03 -17.39 3.60
CA SER A 29 -24.94 -17.05 2.49
C SER A 29 -25.13 -18.24 1.54
N GLY A 30 -24.03 -18.89 1.12
CA GLY A 30 -24.09 -20.09 0.27
C GLY A 30 -24.83 -21.26 0.93
N ALA A 31 -24.50 -21.56 2.19
CA ALA A 31 -25.16 -22.62 2.95
C ALA A 31 -26.66 -22.36 3.14
N LEU A 32 -27.05 -21.10 3.38
CA LEU A 32 -28.45 -20.71 3.56
C LEU A 32 -29.23 -20.84 2.24
N MET A 33 -28.66 -20.42 1.11
CA MET A 33 -29.28 -20.61 -0.22
C MET A 33 -29.47 -22.09 -0.55
N ALA A 34 -28.45 -22.93 -0.31
CA ALA A 34 -28.55 -24.37 -0.54
C ALA A 34 -29.62 -25.02 0.36
N GLY A 35 -29.65 -24.64 1.64
CA GLY A 35 -30.65 -25.12 2.60
C GLY A 35 -32.08 -24.74 2.20
N LEU A 36 -32.30 -23.49 1.80
CA LEU A 36 -33.62 -23.04 1.29
C LEU A 36 -34.02 -23.76 0.01
N GLY A 37 -33.08 -24.02 -0.90
CA GLY A 37 -33.32 -24.77 -2.12
C GLY A 37 -33.77 -26.20 -1.85
N ILE A 38 -33.10 -26.91 -0.92
CA ILE A 38 -33.46 -28.28 -0.51
C ILE A 38 -34.85 -28.30 0.15
N ILE A 39 -35.15 -27.33 1.02
CA ILE A 39 -36.46 -27.25 1.69
C ILE A 39 -37.57 -27.02 0.65
N SER A 40 -37.35 -26.13 -0.32
CA SER A 40 -38.33 -25.83 -1.39
C SER A 40 -38.64 -27.06 -2.24
N GLU A 41 -37.64 -27.90 -2.52
CA GLU A 41 -37.82 -29.17 -3.21
C GLU A 41 -38.60 -30.18 -2.35
N ALA A 42 -38.24 -30.30 -1.07
CA ALA A 42 -38.87 -31.22 -0.13
C ALA A 42 -40.36 -30.90 0.14
N THR A 43 -40.74 -29.61 0.15
CA THR A 43 -42.14 -29.19 0.35
C THR A 43 -42.95 -29.16 -0.95
N SER A 44 -42.38 -29.61 -2.08
CA SER A 44 -43.03 -29.68 -3.40
C SER A 44 -43.72 -28.37 -3.83
N THR A 45 -43.27 -27.23 -3.30
CA THR A 45 -43.94 -25.93 -3.51
C THR A 45 -43.57 -25.36 -4.88
N SER A 46 -42.33 -25.60 -5.34
CA SER A 46 -41.84 -25.18 -6.66
C SER A 46 -40.46 -25.80 -6.97
N SER A 47 -40.43 -26.94 -7.68
CA SER A 47 -39.18 -27.67 -7.99
C SER A 47 -38.15 -26.84 -8.79
N THR A 48 -38.63 -25.95 -9.68
CA THR A 48 -37.74 -25.08 -10.46
C THR A 48 -37.00 -24.05 -9.61
N LEU A 49 -37.64 -23.48 -8.58
CA LEU A 49 -36.99 -22.52 -7.68
C LEU A 49 -35.97 -23.18 -6.76
N GLY A 50 -36.26 -24.41 -6.29
CA GLY A 50 -35.32 -25.20 -5.48
C GLY A 50 -34.01 -25.44 -6.23
N ILE A 51 -34.10 -25.88 -7.49
CA ILE A 51 -32.93 -26.12 -8.34
C ILE A 51 -32.13 -24.84 -8.59
N ILE A 52 -32.80 -23.71 -8.88
CA ILE A 52 -32.12 -22.42 -9.11
C ILE A 52 -31.36 -21.97 -7.86
N LEU A 53 -31.94 -22.10 -6.67
CA LEU A 53 -31.30 -21.73 -5.40
C LEU A 53 -30.07 -22.59 -5.08
N ILE A 54 -30.15 -23.89 -5.38
CA ILE A 54 -29.00 -24.80 -5.22
C ILE A 54 -27.89 -24.40 -6.18
N ILE A 55 -28.21 -24.12 -7.45
CA ILE A 55 -27.20 -23.67 -8.42
C ILE A 55 -26.61 -22.31 -8.03
N SER A 56 -27.42 -21.37 -7.52
CA SER A 56 -26.91 -20.05 -7.10
C SER A 56 -26.01 -20.12 -5.87
N SER A 57 -26.14 -21.15 -5.02
CA SER A 57 -25.28 -21.35 -3.83
C SER A 57 -23.80 -21.60 -4.16
N PHE A 58 -23.48 -22.01 -5.39
CA PHE A 58 -22.11 -22.21 -5.83
C PHE A 58 -21.33 -20.91 -5.97
N ILE A 59 -22.00 -19.80 -6.31
CA ILE A 59 -21.37 -18.48 -6.49
C ILE A 59 -20.71 -17.98 -5.19
N PRO A 60 -21.44 -17.82 -4.06
CA PRO A 60 -20.82 -17.36 -2.82
C PRO A 60 -19.80 -18.36 -2.25
N THR A 61 -19.99 -19.66 -2.51
CA THR A 61 -19.01 -20.69 -2.12
C THR A 61 -17.70 -20.54 -2.89
N ALA A 62 -17.76 -20.31 -4.20
CA ALA A 62 -16.58 -20.07 -5.02
C ALA A 62 -15.82 -18.81 -4.57
N ILE A 63 -16.53 -17.71 -4.31
CA ILE A 63 -15.96 -16.46 -3.77
C ILE A 63 -15.27 -16.71 -2.41
N SER A 64 -15.86 -17.51 -1.54
CA SER A 64 -15.23 -17.85 -0.26
C SER A 64 -13.93 -18.64 -0.46
N VAL A 65 -13.91 -19.60 -1.39
CA VAL A 65 -12.70 -20.39 -1.69
C VAL A 65 -11.59 -19.51 -2.27
N THR A 66 -11.91 -18.56 -3.15
CA THR A 66 -10.90 -17.63 -3.70
C THR A 66 -10.31 -16.75 -2.61
N HIS A 67 -11.15 -16.14 -1.77
CA HIS A 67 -10.67 -15.36 -0.62
C HIS A 67 -9.87 -16.19 0.38
N TRP A 68 -10.24 -17.44 0.61
CA TRP A 68 -9.48 -18.33 1.47
C TRP A 68 -8.07 -18.61 0.91
N LEU A 69 -7.96 -18.78 -0.41
CA LEU A 69 -6.66 -18.94 -1.09
C LEU A 69 -5.82 -17.66 -1.01
N GLU A 70 -6.43 -16.50 -1.23
CA GLU A 70 -5.78 -15.18 -1.08
C GLU A 70 -5.25 -14.99 0.34
N ASN A 71 -6.08 -15.23 1.36
CA ASN A 71 -5.67 -15.13 2.77
C ASN A 71 -4.48 -16.02 3.10
N ARG A 72 -4.37 -17.21 2.48
CA ARG A 72 -3.20 -18.08 2.67
C ARG A 72 -1.93 -17.49 2.08
N LYS A 73 -2.02 -16.84 0.91
CA LYS A 73 -0.88 -16.14 0.29
C LYS A 73 -0.44 -14.97 1.16
N THR A 74 -1.38 -14.14 1.60
CA THR A 74 -1.11 -13.01 2.50
C THR A 74 -0.51 -13.46 3.81
N ALA A 75 -1.06 -14.50 4.44
CA ALA A 75 -0.51 -15.06 5.67
C ALA A 75 0.93 -15.58 5.49
N ALA A 76 1.23 -16.20 4.34
CA ALA A 76 2.58 -16.65 4.03
C ALA A 76 3.55 -15.48 3.89
N ALA A 77 3.19 -14.41 3.18
CA ALA A 77 4.01 -13.20 3.05
C ALA A 77 4.28 -12.56 4.43
N LEU A 78 3.24 -12.33 5.23
CA LEU A 78 3.34 -11.73 6.57
C LEU A 78 4.15 -12.58 7.56
N SER A 79 4.30 -13.88 7.33
CA SER A 79 5.11 -14.77 8.17
C SER A 79 6.62 -14.65 7.93
N ILE A 80 7.02 -14.00 6.83
CA ILE A 80 8.41 -13.83 6.41
C ILE A 80 8.96 -12.46 6.84
N VAL A 81 8.09 -11.53 7.24
CA VAL A 81 8.46 -10.18 7.70
C VAL A 81 8.22 -10.07 9.21
N ALA A 82 9.14 -9.41 9.91
CA ALA A 82 9.00 -9.10 11.33
C ALA A 82 9.48 -7.69 11.63
N THR A 83 8.96 -7.11 12.71
CA THR A 83 9.31 -5.78 13.17
C THR A 83 9.67 -5.79 14.65
N ASP A 84 10.50 -4.83 15.05
CA ASP A 84 10.93 -4.65 16.44
C ASP A 84 9.95 -3.79 17.28
N SER A 85 10.13 -3.75 18.61
CA SER A 85 9.26 -3.04 19.55
C SER A 85 9.11 -1.54 19.29
N GLY A 86 10.11 -0.90 18.68
CA GLY A 86 10.06 0.51 18.27
C GLY A 86 9.34 0.78 16.94
N HIS A 87 8.84 -0.24 16.24
CA HIS A 87 8.18 -0.05 14.95
C HIS A 87 6.69 0.32 15.11
N PRO A 88 6.09 1.20 14.26
CA PRO A 88 4.67 1.57 14.38
C PRO A 88 3.69 0.40 14.24
N TRP A 89 4.15 -0.67 13.60
CA TRP A 89 3.41 -1.93 13.45
C TRP A 89 3.70 -2.93 14.57
N HIS A 90 4.44 -2.55 15.60
CA HIS A 90 4.61 -3.39 16.77
C HIS A 90 3.57 -2.99 17.81
N PRO A 91 2.89 -3.95 18.47
CA PRO A 91 1.84 -3.67 19.45
C PRO A 91 2.35 -3.09 20.78
N SER A 92 3.65 -2.85 20.93
CA SER A 92 4.21 -2.28 22.15
C SER A 92 4.32 -0.78 22.01
N ASP A 93 3.92 -0.07 23.06
CA ASP A 93 4.14 1.38 23.20
C ASP A 93 5.59 1.70 23.64
N GLU A 94 6.56 0.83 23.31
CA GLU A 94 7.96 1.04 23.67
C GLU A 94 8.63 1.98 22.66
N ASP A 95 9.06 3.15 23.14
CA ASP A 95 9.94 4.03 22.37
C ASP A 95 11.34 3.41 22.31
N GLY A 96 11.73 2.91 21.14
CA GLY A 96 13.01 2.25 20.90
C GLY A 96 13.45 2.32 19.45
N ASP A 97 14.64 1.80 19.15
CA ASP A 97 15.13 1.74 17.78
C ASP A 97 14.21 0.86 16.92
N SER A 98 13.71 1.43 15.83
CA SER A 98 12.83 0.74 14.89
C SER A 98 13.66 -0.04 13.87
N HIS A 99 13.34 -1.32 13.70
CA HIS A 99 14.02 -2.17 12.72
C HIS A 99 13.04 -3.13 12.04
N THR A 100 13.29 -3.38 10.76
CA THR A 100 12.57 -4.36 9.95
C THR A 100 13.46 -5.57 9.67
N TYR A 101 12.88 -6.75 9.77
CA TYR A 101 13.56 -8.02 9.58
C TYR A 101 12.86 -8.87 8.53
N ILE A 102 13.66 -9.69 7.84
CA ILE A 102 13.16 -10.72 6.93
C ILE A 102 13.69 -12.09 7.31
N ARG A 103 12.87 -13.12 7.11
CA ARG A 103 13.23 -14.50 7.43
C ARG A 103 13.93 -15.18 6.25
N ASP A 104 15.16 -15.62 6.46
CA ASP A 104 15.93 -16.39 5.49
C ASP A 104 15.37 -17.82 5.33
N VAL A 105 15.78 -18.51 4.27
CA VAL A 105 15.46 -19.92 4.02
C VAL A 105 15.91 -20.85 5.16
N LYS A 106 16.95 -20.46 5.91
CA LYS A 106 17.41 -21.18 7.11
C LYS A 106 16.52 -20.96 8.33
N GLY A 107 15.55 -20.05 8.25
CA GLY A 107 14.66 -19.66 9.33
C GLY A 107 15.22 -18.59 10.27
N GLU A 108 16.40 -18.03 9.96
CA GLU A 108 17.04 -16.94 10.69
C GLU A 108 16.44 -15.59 10.32
N TRP A 109 16.29 -14.69 11.29
CA TRP A 109 15.83 -13.32 11.05
C TRP A 109 17.03 -12.43 10.70
N ILE A 110 17.00 -11.83 9.52
CA ILE A 110 18.03 -10.95 9.00
C ILE A 110 17.52 -9.52 9.09
N GLN A 111 18.25 -8.67 9.81
CA GLN A 111 17.96 -7.25 9.92
C GLN A 111 18.25 -6.56 8.59
N LEU A 112 17.27 -5.82 8.08
CA LEU A 112 17.43 -5.04 6.85
C LEU A 112 17.96 -3.64 7.19
N PRO A 113 18.83 -3.05 6.34
CA PRO A 113 19.29 -1.69 6.52
C PRO A 113 18.11 -0.69 6.39
N PRO A 114 17.95 0.28 7.32
CA PRO A 114 16.80 1.20 7.31
C PRO A 114 16.66 2.06 6.03
N ARG A 115 17.78 2.34 5.36
CA ARG A 115 17.84 3.17 4.13
C ARG A 115 17.82 2.36 2.84
N SER A 116 17.74 1.03 2.94
CA SER A 116 17.66 0.19 1.74
C SER A 116 16.27 0.24 1.12
N ARG A 117 16.22 0.21 -0.21
CA ARG A 117 15.03 -0.21 -0.94
C ARG A 117 15.28 -1.65 -1.37
N ILE A 118 14.33 -2.51 -1.04
CA ILE A 118 14.49 -3.94 -1.25
C ILE A 118 13.81 -4.36 -2.54
N GLN A 119 14.51 -5.18 -3.32
CA GLN A 119 13.99 -5.86 -4.49
C GLN A 119 14.14 -7.37 -4.31
N ILE A 120 13.11 -8.14 -4.70
CA ILE A 120 13.14 -9.60 -4.63
C ILE A 120 13.23 -10.19 -6.04
N VAL A 121 14.38 -10.78 -6.36
CA VAL A 121 14.69 -11.29 -7.71
C VAL A 121 14.73 -12.82 -7.71
N SER A 122 14.25 -13.44 -8.78
CA SER A 122 14.30 -14.90 -8.94
C SER A 122 15.74 -15.40 -9.04
N ASP A 123 16.08 -16.47 -8.30
CA ASP A 123 17.36 -17.16 -8.41
C ASP A 123 17.24 -18.34 -9.39
N PRO A 124 17.85 -18.26 -10.59
CA PRO A 124 17.76 -19.32 -11.60
C PRO A 124 18.49 -20.61 -11.19
N ILE A 125 19.46 -20.55 -10.27
CA ILE A 125 20.28 -21.69 -9.85
C ILE A 125 19.56 -22.49 -8.77
N LEU A 126 19.03 -21.80 -7.76
CA LEU A 126 18.42 -22.43 -6.59
C LEU A 126 16.89 -22.60 -6.70
N LYS A 127 16.27 -22.12 -7.79
CA LYS A 127 14.80 -22.13 -7.99
C LYS A 127 14.05 -21.53 -6.80
N GLY A 128 14.59 -20.44 -6.27
CA GLY A 128 14.03 -19.67 -5.17
C GLY A 128 14.09 -18.19 -5.48
N TRP A 129 14.10 -17.36 -4.45
CA TRP A 129 14.19 -15.91 -4.61
C TRP A 129 15.31 -15.33 -3.74
N THR A 130 15.85 -14.19 -4.14
CA THR A 130 16.91 -13.48 -3.44
C THR A 130 16.49 -12.07 -3.12
N VAL A 131 16.76 -11.64 -1.90
CA VAL A 131 16.43 -10.31 -1.38
C VAL A 131 17.67 -9.44 -1.52
N ARG A 132 17.56 -8.37 -2.30
CA ARG A 132 18.67 -7.49 -2.66
C ARG A 132 18.34 -6.02 -2.45
N ASP A 133 19.35 -5.19 -2.35
CA ASP A 133 19.20 -3.73 -2.49
C ASP A 133 18.89 -3.37 -3.95
N ASP A 134 17.96 -2.43 -4.15
CA ASP A 134 17.67 -1.73 -5.41
C ASP A 134 18.64 -0.54 -5.58
N ASP A 135 19.96 -0.82 -5.47
CA ASP A 135 21.05 0.14 -5.65
C ASP A 135 22.15 -0.49 -6.51
N GLU A 136 23.13 0.30 -6.96
CA GLU A 136 24.17 -0.12 -7.91
C GLU A 136 24.97 -1.36 -7.44
N ASP A 137 25.10 -1.54 -6.13
CA ASP A 137 25.85 -2.66 -5.54
C ASP A 137 25.05 -3.97 -5.43
N GLU A 138 23.71 -3.93 -5.63
CA GLU A 138 22.77 -5.08 -5.54
C GLU A 138 23.06 -6.05 -4.38
N LYS A 139 23.34 -5.50 -3.20
CA LYS A 139 23.81 -6.30 -2.06
C LYS A 139 22.79 -7.36 -1.65
N LEU A 140 23.23 -8.61 -1.58
CA LEU A 140 22.39 -9.73 -1.11
C LEU A 140 22.20 -9.70 0.40
N HIS A 141 20.95 -9.66 0.85
CA HIS A 141 20.58 -9.73 2.27
C HIS A 141 20.13 -11.13 2.70
N ALA A 142 19.21 -11.73 1.96
CA ALA A 142 18.58 -12.99 2.33
C ALA A 142 18.23 -13.84 1.10
N ARG A 143 18.01 -15.14 1.33
CA ARG A 143 17.50 -16.07 0.33
C ARG A 143 16.15 -16.60 0.79
N LEU A 144 15.20 -16.61 -0.12
CA LEU A 144 13.87 -17.15 0.11
C LEU A 144 13.74 -18.49 -0.62
N GLY A 145 12.99 -19.40 -0.02
CA GLY A 145 12.68 -20.69 -0.64
C GLY A 145 11.81 -20.54 -1.89
N PRO A 146 11.36 -21.66 -2.48
CA PRO A 146 10.42 -21.63 -3.59
C PRO A 146 9.05 -21.13 -3.08
N ILE A 147 8.75 -19.87 -3.37
CA ILE A 147 7.45 -19.22 -3.10
C ILE A 147 6.86 -18.74 -4.43
N SER A 148 5.52 -18.63 -4.50
CA SER A 148 4.84 -18.16 -5.71
C SER A 148 5.11 -16.68 -5.94
N GLU A 149 5.12 -16.26 -7.21
CA GLU A 149 5.33 -14.87 -7.63
C GLU A 149 4.37 -13.89 -6.93
N ASP A 150 3.07 -14.21 -6.86
CA ASP A 150 2.09 -13.38 -6.13
C ASP A 150 2.45 -13.12 -4.66
N ILE A 151 3.13 -14.08 -4.00
CA ILE A 151 3.57 -13.93 -2.60
C ILE A 151 4.80 -13.03 -2.54
N VAL A 152 5.67 -13.12 -3.55
CA VAL A 152 6.89 -12.31 -3.65
C VAL A 152 6.57 -10.85 -3.88
N GLU A 153 5.66 -10.56 -4.82
CA GLU A 153 5.21 -9.19 -5.09
C GLU A 153 4.65 -8.53 -3.83
N LEU A 154 3.76 -9.24 -3.12
CA LEU A 154 3.20 -8.77 -1.85
C LEU A 154 4.28 -8.62 -0.77
N LEU A 155 5.22 -9.57 -0.68
CA LEU A 155 6.31 -9.54 0.28
C LEU A 155 7.21 -8.32 0.06
N GLU A 156 7.57 -8.05 -1.19
CA GLU A 156 8.37 -6.88 -1.57
C GLU A 156 7.67 -5.57 -1.19
N GLU A 157 6.36 -5.46 -1.46
CA GLU A 157 5.56 -4.31 -1.07
C GLU A 157 5.55 -4.10 0.46
N VAL A 158 5.22 -5.16 1.22
CA VAL A 158 5.11 -5.09 2.68
C VAL A 158 6.44 -4.77 3.35
N VAL A 159 7.54 -5.37 2.88
CA VAL A 159 8.89 -5.10 3.41
C VAL A 159 9.28 -3.64 3.15
N ASN A 160 9.05 -3.14 1.93
CA ASN A 160 9.36 -1.76 1.60
C ASN A 160 8.50 -0.78 2.41
N GLN A 161 7.21 -1.07 2.63
CA GLN A 161 6.35 -0.27 3.51
C GLN A 161 6.87 -0.25 4.96
N ALA A 162 7.27 -1.40 5.51
CA ALA A 162 7.88 -1.47 6.85
C ALA A 162 9.17 -0.64 6.95
N LEU A 163 10.04 -0.73 5.94
CA LEU A 163 11.27 0.06 5.89
C LEU A 163 10.99 1.57 5.81
N ILE A 164 9.98 1.97 5.04
CA ILE A 164 9.53 3.37 4.97
C ILE A 164 9.07 3.86 6.35
N LEU A 165 8.33 3.06 7.11
CA LEU A 165 7.91 3.43 8.46
C LEU A 165 9.09 3.47 9.44
N THR A 166 10.01 2.52 9.31
CA THR A 166 11.25 2.47 10.10
C THR A 166 12.06 3.77 9.96
N ARG A 167 12.29 4.24 8.73
CA ARG A 167 13.04 5.49 8.47
C ARG A 167 12.31 6.73 9.00
N THR A 168 10.98 6.79 8.93
CA THR A 168 10.21 7.95 9.41
C THR A 168 10.34 8.19 10.92
N LEU A 169 10.65 7.15 11.70
CA LEU A 169 10.88 7.26 13.13
C LEU A 169 12.36 7.54 13.48
N THR A 170 13.28 7.00 12.68
CA THR A 170 14.72 7.05 12.98
C THR A 170 15.35 8.35 12.49
N GLU A 171 14.76 9.00 11.49
CA GLU A 171 15.31 10.20 10.87
C GLU A 171 14.38 11.41 11.01
N ASP A 172 14.91 12.48 11.60
CA ASP A 172 14.36 13.84 11.56
C ASP A 172 14.40 14.43 10.11
N GLU A 173 14.99 13.69 9.16
CA GLU A 173 15.19 14.07 7.77
C GLU A 173 14.88 12.91 6.82
N ASP A 174 13.59 12.61 6.62
CA ASP A 174 13.17 11.83 5.44
C ASP A 174 13.61 12.60 4.18
N PRO A 175 14.54 12.11 3.34
CA PRO A 175 15.01 12.83 2.16
C PRO A 175 13.92 12.99 1.10
N THR A 176 12.92 12.10 1.05
CA THR A 176 11.81 12.20 0.09
C THR A 176 10.78 13.25 0.53
N LEU A 177 10.54 13.39 1.85
CA LEU A 177 9.74 14.48 2.39
C LEU A 177 10.52 15.79 2.50
N ARG A 178 11.83 15.78 2.77
CA ARG A 178 12.69 16.96 2.70
C ARG A 178 12.69 17.50 1.29
N ASP A 179 12.86 16.68 0.26
CA ASP A 179 12.84 17.16 -1.12
C ASP A 179 11.42 17.62 -1.52
N ALA A 180 10.36 16.98 -1.02
CA ALA A 180 8.99 17.46 -1.21
C ALA A 180 8.70 18.78 -0.45
N ARG A 181 9.23 18.95 0.77
CA ARG A 181 9.10 20.14 1.63
C ARG A 181 10.03 21.26 1.17
N GLN A 182 11.17 20.92 0.59
CA GLN A 182 12.09 21.79 -0.12
C GLN A 182 11.39 22.27 -1.40
N ARG A 183 10.72 21.39 -2.16
CA ARG A 183 9.84 21.81 -3.27
C ARG A 183 8.61 22.60 -2.79
N GLU A 184 8.14 22.43 -1.57
CA GLU A 184 7.05 23.24 -0.98
C GLU A 184 7.55 24.62 -0.51
N ASN A 185 8.76 24.70 0.04
CA ASN A 185 9.39 25.94 0.50
C ASN A 185 10.05 26.73 -0.64
N ASP A 186 10.62 26.04 -1.64
CA ASP A 186 11.29 26.60 -2.82
C ASP A 186 10.31 26.85 -3.98
N ALA A 187 9.17 26.13 -4.00
CA ALA A 187 8.01 26.67 -4.71
C ALA A 187 7.58 27.90 -3.90
N GLU A 188 7.94 29.09 -4.40
CA GLU A 188 7.29 30.34 -4.04
C GLU A 188 5.78 30.04 -3.95
N GLY A 189 5.30 29.99 -2.71
CA GLY A 189 4.00 29.40 -2.39
C GLY A 189 2.93 29.98 -3.30
N ILE A 190 1.95 29.14 -3.69
CA ILE A 190 0.67 29.53 -4.33
C ILE A 190 0.64 31.04 -4.54
N LEU A 191 1.08 31.51 -5.72
CA LEU A 191 1.04 32.91 -6.16
C LEU A 191 0.00 33.63 -5.32
N GLU A 192 0.41 34.47 -4.36
CA GLU A 192 -0.47 35.04 -3.34
C GLU A 192 -1.81 35.36 -4.00
N ARG A 193 -2.79 34.48 -3.79
CA ARG A 193 -3.96 34.48 -4.67
C ARG A 193 -4.80 35.61 -4.17
N THR A 194 -4.56 36.80 -4.71
CA THR A 194 -5.38 37.97 -4.43
C THR A 194 -6.70 37.70 -5.11
N TRP A 195 -7.63 37.10 -4.36
CA TRP A 195 -9.02 37.10 -4.76
C TRP A 195 -9.43 38.56 -4.83
N MET A 196 -9.78 39.03 -6.03
CA MET A 196 -10.47 40.31 -6.17
C MET A 196 -11.72 40.25 -5.30
N ASP A 197 -12.00 41.29 -4.53
CA ASP A 197 -13.23 41.39 -3.75
C ASP A 197 -14.42 41.18 -4.69
N THR A 198 -15.11 40.06 -4.53
CA THR A 198 -16.37 39.81 -5.22
C THR A 198 -17.49 40.42 -4.38
N THR A 199 -18.24 41.36 -4.95
CA THR A 199 -19.45 41.87 -4.29
C THR A 199 -20.44 40.70 -4.09
N PRO A 200 -20.91 40.43 -2.86
CA PRO A 200 -21.84 39.34 -2.60
C PRO A 200 -23.10 39.47 -3.47
N GLY A 201 -23.41 38.43 -4.26
CA GLY A 201 -24.62 38.37 -5.10
C GLY A 201 -24.42 38.65 -6.60
N GLN A 202 -23.19 38.92 -7.07
CA GLN A 202 -22.92 39.13 -8.49
C GLN A 202 -22.41 37.84 -9.16
N VAL A 203 -23.27 37.15 -9.90
CA VAL A 203 -22.97 35.89 -10.63
C VAL A 203 -22.63 36.15 -12.11
N GLU A 204 -22.81 37.38 -12.60
CA GLU A 204 -22.62 37.73 -14.01
C GLU A 204 -21.23 38.31 -14.28
N ILE A 205 -20.43 37.57 -15.05
CA ILE A 205 -19.15 38.03 -15.61
C ILE A 205 -19.47 39.04 -16.73
N GLN A 206 -19.10 40.31 -16.57
CA GLN A 206 -19.29 41.32 -17.62
C GLN A 206 -18.53 40.95 -18.90
N PHE A 207 -19.23 41.00 -20.02
CA PHE A 207 -18.69 40.75 -21.35
C PHE A 207 -17.55 41.75 -21.63
N GLY A 208 -16.32 41.23 -21.78
CA GLY A 208 -15.10 42.02 -21.93
C GLY A 208 -13.97 41.65 -20.96
N GLN A 209 -14.28 41.01 -19.82
CA GLN A 209 -13.25 40.58 -18.87
C GLN A 209 -12.46 39.34 -19.33
N MET A 210 -13.06 38.46 -20.15
CA MET A 210 -12.33 37.37 -20.80
C MET A 210 -11.24 37.86 -21.78
N GLY A 211 -11.40 39.05 -22.36
CA GLY A 211 -10.41 39.63 -23.28
C GLY A 211 -9.11 40.04 -22.59
N ARG A 212 -9.21 40.66 -21.39
CA ARG A 212 -8.04 41.05 -20.58
C ARG A 212 -7.29 39.86 -19.99
N ALA A 213 -8.01 38.80 -19.60
CA ALA A 213 -7.37 37.59 -19.09
C ALA A 213 -6.38 36.98 -20.12
N LYS A 214 -6.72 37.05 -21.41
CA LYS A 214 -5.86 36.55 -22.50
C LYS A 214 -4.62 37.43 -22.72
N GLU A 215 -4.72 38.73 -22.49
CA GLU A 215 -3.60 39.69 -22.61
C GLU A 215 -2.60 39.53 -21.45
N ILE A 216 -3.09 39.21 -20.25
CA ILE A 216 -2.26 38.92 -19.07
C ILE A 216 -1.56 37.56 -19.22
N LEU A 217 -2.27 36.54 -19.72
CA LEU A 217 -1.71 35.20 -19.96
C LEU A 217 -0.74 35.12 -21.15
N GLY A 218 -0.76 36.09 -22.07
CA GLY A 218 0.08 36.10 -23.26
C GLY A 218 1.40 36.88 -23.14
N ARG A 219 1.69 37.52 -22.01
CA ARG A 219 2.80 38.49 -21.87
C ARG A 219 4.02 38.00 -21.06
N SER A 220 4.11 36.72 -20.69
CA SER A 220 5.22 36.23 -19.85
C SER A 220 6.49 35.81 -20.60
N ASP A 221 6.50 35.75 -21.94
CA ASP A 221 7.63 35.17 -22.70
C ASP A 221 8.71 36.16 -23.18
N ARG A 222 8.71 37.42 -22.70
CA ARG A 222 9.76 38.39 -23.08
C ARG A 222 10.19 39.31 -21.94
N GLN A 223 10.79 38.75 -20.89
CA GLN A 223 11.68 39.53 -20.03
C GLN A 223 12.68 38.64 -19.27
N PHE A 224 13.49 37.87 -20.00
CA PHE A 224 14.79 37.40 -19.53
C PHE A 224 15.82 37.78 -20.59
N ASP A 225 16.65 38.76 -20.24
CA ASP A 225 18.00 39.08 -20.75
C ASP A 225 18.21 40.59 -20.86
N SER A 226 18.88 41.15 -19.85
CA SER A 226 20.08 42.01 -19.99
C SER A 226 20.26 42.85 -18.73
N ALA A 227 20.98 42.32 -17.75
CA ALA A 227 21.56 43.11 -16.66
C ALA A 227 22.81 42.40 -16.13
N SER A 228 23.87 42.39 -16.92
CA SER A 228 25.23 42.38 -16.37
C SER A 228 26.11 43.31 -17.22
N ASP A 229 27.00 43.99 -16.51
CA ASP A 229 28.19 44.71 -16.95
C ASP A 229 28.03 46.20 -17.26
N SER A 230 28.05 46.96 -16.16
CA SER A 230 28.59 48.32 -16.09
C SER A 230 29.89 48.30 -15.27
N GLU A 231 30.93 48.96 -15.80
CA GLU A 231 32.12 49.53 -15.11
C GLU A 231 33.17 48.49 -14.64
N GLU A 232 34.45 48.52 -15.01
CA GLU A 232 35.43 49.54 -15.48
C GLU A 232 36.48 48.87 -16.39
#